data_AF-A0A3S1H2E0-F1
#
_entry.id   AF-A0A3S1H2E0-F1
#
_cell.length_a   1.000
_cell.length_b   1.000
_cell.length_c   1.000
_cell.angle_alpha   90.00
_cell.angle_beta   90.00
_cell.angle_gamma   90.00
#
_symmetry.space_group_name_H-M   'P 1'
#
loop_
_entity.id
_entity.type
_entity.pdbx_description
1 polymer ?
#
loop_
_entity_poly.entity_id
_entity_poly.type
_entity_poly.pdbx_seq_one_letter_code
_entity_poly.pdbx_strand_id
1 'polypeptide(L)'
;IATVPPTLRLSNEAFGDRSGPIVFGWIVAGHQVGAAAAAFFGGTMRELQGNYELAFLIAGMTAIAAACISLLINTSRPAFEPEPQAA
;
A
#
# COMPACT_ATOMS: atom_id res chain seq x y z
N ILE A 1 0.70 10.72 -3.97
CA ILE A 1 1.90 11.61 -3.96
C ILE A 1 2.32 11.96 -2.54
N ALA A 2 1.44 12.49 -1.68
CA ALA A 2 1.78 12.86 -0.29
C ALA A 2 2.34 11.70 0.56
N THR A 3 1.95 10.46 0.27
CA THR A 3 2.41 9.26 1.00
C THR A 3 3.75 8.72 0.49
N VAL A 4 4.24 9.15 -0.68
CA VAL A 4 5.45 8.57 -1.28
C VAL A 4 6.71 8.85 -0.45
N PRO A 5 7.05 10.12 -0.11
CA PRO A 5 8.24 10.38 0.72
C PRO A 5 8.17 9.72 2.11
N PRO A 6 7.03 9.74 2.84
CA PRO A 6 6.89 9.01 4.10
C PRO A 6 7.09 7.49 3.97
N THR A 7 6.52 6.83 2.94
CA THR A 7 6.66 5.38 2.76
C THR A 7 8.09 4.97 2.41
N LEU A 8 8.79 5.76 1.59
CA LEU A 8 10.21 5.51 1.30
C LEU A 8 11.06 5.65 2.56
N ARG A 9 10.81 6.71 3.37
CA ARG A 9 11.52 6.90 4.63
C ARG A 9 11.31 5.72 5.59
N LEU A 10 10.06 5.30 5.79
CA LEU A 10 9.74 4.12 6.62
C LEU A 10 10.38 2.84 6.09
N SER A 11 10.48 2.69 4.76
CA SER A 11 11.16 1.53 4.16
C SER A 11 12.65 1.53 4.46
N ASN A 12 13.32 2.69 4.41
CA ASN A 12 14.73 2.81 4.78
C ASN A 12 14.93 2.61 6.29
N GLU A 13 14.07 3.19 7.15
CA GLU A 13 14.12 3.01 8.60
C GLU A 13 13.95 1.53 9.00
N ALA A 14 13.14 0.76 8.26
CA ALA A 14 12.87 -0.65 8.56
C ALA A 14 13.86 -1.64 7.93
N PHE A 15 14.43 -1.34 6.75
CA PHE A 15 15.24 -2.29 5.97
C PHE A 15 16.66 -1.79 5.65
N GLY A 16 17.04 -0.60 6.12
CA GLY A 16 18.33 0.03 5.83
C GLY A 16 18.38 0.73 4.46
N ASP A 17 19.39 1.57 4.24
CA ASP A 17 19.49 2.41 3.03
C ASP A 17 19.75 1.62 1.74
N ARG A 18 20.33 0.42 1.85
CA ARG A 18 20.58 -0.45 0.70
C ARG A 18 19.33 -1.22 0.26
N SER A 19 18.62 -1.83 1.21
CA SER A 19 17.48 -2.71 0.92
C SER A 19 16.14 -1.96 0.92
N GLY A 20 16.03 -0.83 1.63
CA GLY A 20 14.83 0.01 1.71
C GLY A 20 14.27 0.43 0.35
N PRO A 21 15.07 0.94 -0.59
CA PRO A 21 14.59 1.29 -1.93
C PRO A 21 14.07 0.09 -2.74
N ILE A 22 14.63 -1.12 -2.52
CA ILE A 22 14.17 -2.35 -3.19
C ILE A 22 12.78 -2.73 -2.66
N VAL A 23 12.58 -2.68 -1.34
CA VAL A 23 11.28 -2.94 -0.71
C VAL A 23 10.25 -1.89 -1.16
N PHE A 24 10.64 -0.61 -1.19
CA PHE A 24 9.79 0.45 -1.72
C PHE A 24 9.37 0.19 -3.17
N GLY A 25 10.30 -0.28 -4.02
CA GLY A 25 9.99 -0.69 -5.39
C GLY A 25 8.89 -1.75 -5.46
N TRP A 26 8.96 -2.77 -4.60
CA TRP A 26 7.91 -3.80 -4.51
C TRP A 26 6.58 -3.26 -3.95
N ILE A 27 6.61 -2.31 -3.01
CA ILE A 27 5.40 -1.63 -2.53
C ILE A 27 4.71 -0.90 -3.68
N VAL A 28 5.47 -0.16 -4.50
CA VAL A 28 4.93 0.55 -5.67
C VAL A 28 4.41 -0.42 -6.72
N ALA A 29 5.13 -1.52 -6.99
CA ALA A 29 4.67 -2.56 -7.90
C ALA A 29 3.32 -3.16 -7.45
N GLY A 30 3.20 -3.49 -6.16
CA GLY A 30 1.93 -3.94 -5.56
C GLY A 30 0.81 -2.91 -5.70
N HIS A 31 1.11 -1.62 -5.51
CA HIS A 31 0.14 -0.54 -5.73
C HIS A 31 -0.37 -0.50 -7.17
N GLN A 32 0.52 -0.65 -8.16
CA GLN A 32 0.13 -0.66 -9.57
C GLN A 32 -0.74 -1.88 -9.92
N VAL A 33 -0.42 -3.06 -9.38
CA VAL A 33 -1.25 -4.26 -9.54
C VAL A 33 -2.64 -4.02 -8.94
N GLY A 34 -2.72 -3.46 -7.72
CA GLY A 34 -3.98 -3.10 -7.09
C GLY A 34 -4.78 -2.07 -7.88
N ALA A 35 -4.12 -1.04 -8.43
CA ALA A 35 -4.75 -0.03 -9.27
C ALA A 35 -5.32 -0.63 -10.57
N ALA A 36 -4.56 -1.53 -11.21
CA ALA A 36 -5.03 -2.25 -12.40
C ALA A 36 -6.26 -3.13 -12.08
N ALA A 37 -6.22 -3.87 -10.96
CA ALA A 37 -7.35 -4.69 -10.52
C ALA A 37 -8.59 -3.84 -10.21
N ALA A 38 -8.42 -2.71 -9.51
CA ALA A 38 -9.52 -1.79 -9.19
C ALA A 38 -10.12 -1.14 -10.45
N ALA A 39 -9.27 -0.72 -11.40
CA ALA A 39 -9.72 -0.15 -12.67
C ALA A 39 -10.49 -1.17 -13.51
N PHE A 40 -9.98 -2.39 -13.62
CA PHE A 40 -10.67 -3.48 -14.31
C PHE A 40 -12.02 -3.79 -13.64
N PHE A 41 -12.02 -4.00 -12.33
CA PHE A 41 -13.23 -4.28 -11.55
C PHE A 41 -14.28 -3.18 -11.70
N GLY A 42 -13.88 -1.91 -11.56
CA GLY A 42 -14.78 -0.76 -11.74
C GLY A 42 -15.36 -0.71 -13.15
N GLY A 43 -14.55 -0.99 -14.17
CA GLY A 43 -14.99 -1.11 -15.56
C GLY A 43 -16.04 -2.22 -15.75
N THR A 44 -15.78 -3.41 -15.24
CA THR A 44 -16.73 -4.55 -15.31
C THR A 44 -18.04 -4.24 -14.57
N MET A 45 -17.98 -3.64 -13.37
CA MET A 45 -19.18 -3.24 -12.64
C MET A 45 -20.02 -2.24 -13.43
N ARG A 46 -19.37 -1.26 -14.09
CA ARG A 46 -20.04 -0.29 -14.95
C ARG A 46 -20.71 -0.94 -16.15
N GLU A 47 -20.05 -1.90 -16.78
CA GLU A 47 -20.59 -2.64 -17.92
C GLU A 47 -21.83 -3.45 -17.54
N LEU A 48 -21.80 -4.12 -16.38
CA LEU A 48 -22.90 -4.98 -15.92
C LEU A 48 -24.09 -4.20 -15.32
N GLN A 49 -23.84 -3.08 -14.63
CA GLN A 49 -24.86 -2.38 -13.84
C GLN A 49 -25.23 -0.99 -14.39
N GLY A 50 -24.41 -0.45 -15.30
CA GLY A 50 -24.61 0.89 -15.87
C GLY A 50 -24.20 2.05 -14.95
N ASN A 51 -23.79 1.79 -13.71
CA ASN A 51 -23.34 2.82 -12.75
C ASN A 51 -22.10 2.35 -11.94
N TYR A 52 -21.59 3.21 -11.04
CA TYR A 52 -20.41 2.94 -10.20
C TYR A 52 -20.73 2.84 -8.70
N GLU A 53 -22.00 2.83 -8.31
CA GLU A 53 -22.41 2.94 -6.91
C GLU A 53 -21.85 1.79 -6.07
N LEU A 54 -22.11 0.54 -6.49
CA LEU A 54 -21.55 -0.63 -5.82
C LEU A 54 -20.02 -0.68 -5.90
N ALA A 55 -19.42 -0.25 -7.01
CA ALA A 55 -17.96 -0.20 -7.14
C ALA A 55 -17.33 0.74 -6.09
N PHE A 56 -17.92 1.92 -5.87
CA PHE A 56 -17.45 2.85 -4.85
C PHE A 56 -17.73 2.38 -3.43
N LEU A 57 -18.88 1.76 -3.17
CA LEU A 57 -19.17 1.18 -1.85
C LEU A 57 -18.15 0.10 -1.49
N ILE A 58 -17.83 -0.80 -2.43
CA ILE A 58 -16.81 -1.83 -2.24
C ILE A 58 -15.44 -1.21 -2.00
N ALA A 59 -15.03 -0.21 -2.81
CA ALA A 59 -13.76 0.48 -2.61
C ALA A 59 -13.67 1.16 -1.22
N GLY A 60 -14.75 1.79 -0.77
CA GLY A 60 -14.84 2.38 0.57
C GLY A 60 -14.70 1.34 1.68
N MET A 61 -15.38 0.19 1.55
CA MET A 61 -15.24 -0.91 2.50
C MET A 61 -13.82 -1.49 2.52
N THR A 62 -13.17 -1.63 1.37
CA THR A 62 -11.76 -2.05 1.30
C THR A 62 -10.84 -1.05 1.98
N ALA A 63 -11.09 0.26 1.83
CA ALA A 63 -10.31 1.30 2.51
C ALA A 63 -10.46 1.24 4.04
N ILE A 64 -11.69 1.02 4.54
CA ILE A 64 -11.95 0.84 5.97
C ILE A 64 -11.23 -0.41 6.49
N ALA A 65 -11.33 -1.53 5.77
CA ALA A 65 -10.64 -2.76 6.14
C ALA A 65 -9.12 -2.57 6.20
N ALA A 66 -8.54 -1.88 5.22
CA ALA A 66 -7.12 -1.55 5.21
C ALA A 66 -6.71 -0.64 6.39
N ALA A 67 -7.54 0.34 6.74
CA ALA A 67 -7.31 1.18 7.91
C ALA A 67 -7.32 0.36 9.21
N CYS A 68 -8.28 -0.55 9.37
CA CYS A 68 -8.33 -1.45 10.52
C CYS A 68 -7.10 -2.35 10.60
N ILE A 69 -6.67 -2.94 9.49
CA ILE A 69 -5.44 -3.77 9.43
C ILE A 69 -4.22 -2.92 9.80
N SER A 70 -4.13 -1.68 9.34
CA SER A 70 -3.04 -0.77 9.67
C SER A 70 -2.94 -0.49 11.17
N LEU A 71 -4.09 -0.42 11.88
CA LEU A 71 -4.10 -0.22 13.33
C LEU A 71 -3.61 -1.43 14.12
N LEU A 72 -3.53 -2.62 13.50
CA LEU A 72 -3.01 -3.83 14.12
C LEU A 72 -1.48 -3.94 14.05
N ILE A 73 -0.81 -3.03 13.33
CA ILE A 73 0.66 -3.04 13.21
C ILE A 73 1.29 -2.65 14.54
N ASN A 74 2.09 -3.55 15.12
CA ASN A 74 2.85 -3.25 16.34
C ASN A 74 4.10 -2.43 16.00
N THR A 75 4.11 -1.16 16.42
CA THR A 75 5.23 -0.23 16.16
C THR A 75 6.34 -0.31 17.20
N SER A 76 6.17 -1.05 18.30
CA SER A 76 7.13 -1.12 19.41
C SER A 76 8.23 -2.19 19.24
N ARG A 77 8.16 -3.03 18.20
CA ARG A 77 9.16 -4.07 17.93
C ARG A 77 9.60 -3.99 16.46
N PRO A 78 10.85 -3.60 16.16
CA PRO A 78 11.40 -3.79 14.82
C PRO A 78 11.43 -5.29 14.53
N ALA A 79 10.76 -5.73 13.46
CA ALA A 79 10.76 -7.13 13.04
C ALA A 79 12.09 -7.56 12.39
N PHE A 80 12.95 -6.59 12.07
CA PHE A 80 14.24 -6.77 11.45
C PHE A 80 15.27 -5.90 12.19
N GLU A 81 16.48 -6.43 12.41
CA GLU A 81 17.59 -5.65 12.92
C GLU A 81 18.07 -4.74 11.78
N PRO A 82 17.90 -3.41 11.87
CA PRO A 82 18.25 -2.52 10.77
C PRO A 82 19.75 -2.66 10.44
N GLU A 83 20.06 -2.70 9.14
CA GLU A 83 21.45 -2.71 8.69
C GLU A 83 22.14 -1.44 9.24
N PRO A 84 23.38 -1.53 9.78
CA PRO A 84 24.06 -0.37 10.33
C PRO A 84 24.14 0.74 9.29
N GLN A 85 23.56 1.90 9.62
CA GLN A 85 23.61 3.06 8.74
C GLN A 85 25.07 3.51 8.63
N ALA A 86 25.59 3.57 7.40
CA ALA A 86 26.94 4.08 7.16
C ALA A 86 27.00 5.55 7.63
N ALA A 87 27.99 5.84 8.46
CA ALA A 87 28.20 7.16 9.07
C ALA A 87 28.46 8.28 8.05
#